data_AF-A0A1I7VPM1-F1
#
_entry.id   AF-A0A1I7VPM1-F1
#
_cell.length_a   1.000
_cell.length_b   1.000
_cell.length_c   1.000
_cell.angle_alpha   90.00
_cell.angle_beta   90.00
_cell.angle_gamma   90.00
#
_symmetry.space_group_name_H-M   'P 1'
#
loop_
_entity.id
_entity.type
_entity.pdbx_description
1 polymer ?
#
loop_
_entity_poly.entity_id
_entity_poly.type
_entity_poly.pdbx_seq_one_letter_code
_entity_poly.pdbx_strand_id
1 'polypeptide(L)'
;MFDSCFPPLRMCLECVQGPSFSVTQNNTHFQSEPHSVRLDTVFMGDDVVLLKNGQRICGSGAALCTVPIVQNKAYFQVSIQQTVCRINGYN
;
A
#
# COMPACT_ATOMS: atom_id res chain seq x y z
N MET A 1 13.98 -26.61 23.86
CA MET A 1 13.32 -27.61 23.01
C MET A 1 11.84 -27.59 23.41
N PHE A 2 10.99 -27.06 22.52
CA PHE A 2 9.54 -27.28 22.30
C PHE A 2 8.65 -27.55 23.54
N ASP A 3 7.45 -27.01 23.73
CA ASP A 3 6.49 -26.35 22.84
C ASP A 3 5.30 -25.89 23.71
N SER A 4 4.46 -25.02 23.14
CA SER A 4 3.00 -24.91 23.40
C SER A 4 2.45 -24.56 24.79
N CYS A 5 1.79 -23.40 24.91
CA CYS A 5 0.35 -23.30 25.23
C CYS A 5 -0.12 -21.84 25.33
N PHE A 6 -1.03 -21.42 24.45
CA PHE A 6 -1.99 -20.33 24.70
C PHE A 6 -2.76 -20.60 26.01
N PRO A 7 -3.26 -19.61 26.79
CA PRO A 7 -4.37 -18.72 26.38
C PRO A 7 -4.38 -17.32 27.10
N PRO A 8 -5.50 -16.62 27.35
CA PRO A 8 -5.94 -15.46 26.53
C PRO A 8 -6.21 -14.16 27.35
N LEU A 9 -6.45 -13.06 26.65
CA LEU A 9 -7.28 -11.89 27.04
C LEU A 9 -7.20 -11.35 28.49
N ARG A 10 -6.62 -10.16 28.67
CA ARG A 10 -7.36 -9.07 29.35
C ARG A 10 -6.73 -7.69 29.13
N MET A 11 -7.53 -6.84 28.50
CA MET A 11 -7.47 -5.38 28.53
C MET A 11 -7.32 -4.88 29.96
N CYS A 12 -6.53 -3.82 30.16
CA CYS A 12 -6.80 -2.67 31.04
C CYS A 12 -5.59 -1.72 30.94
N LEU A 13 -5.51 -0.94 29.86
CA LEU A 13 -4.65 0.24 29.82
C LEU A 13 -5.54 1.46 30.07
N GLU A 14 -5.86 1.70 31.35
CA GLU A 14 -6.48 2.94 31.78
C GLU A 14 -5.39 3.93 32.21
N CYS A 15 -5.44 5.09 31.54
CA CYS A 15 -5.43 6.42 32.15
C CYS A 15 -4.14 6.95 32.79
N VAL A 16 -3.42 7.79 32.05
CA VAL A 16 -2.78 9.03 32.55
C VAL A 16 -2.88 10.08 31.42
N GLN A 17 -3.97 10.85 31.27
CA GLN A 17 -4.34 12.08 31.99
C GLN A 17 -3.72 13.36 31.40
N GLY A 18 -4.57 14.23 30.82
CA GLY A 18 -4.25 15.63 30.51
C GLY A 18 -5.20 16.31 29.49
N PRO A 19 -5.52 17.62 29.59
CA PRO A 19 -6.89 18.12 29.42
C PRO A 19 -7.20 18.87 28.11
N SER A 20 -8.48 18.83 27.75
CA SER A 20 -9.31 19.86 27.09
C SER A 20 -8.76 20.61 25.87
N PHE A 21 -9.25 20.25 24.69
CA PHE A 21 -9.76 21.28 23.79
C PHE A 21 -11.11 20.82 23.22
N SER A 22 -12.06 21.75 23.27
CA SER A 22 -13.44 21.66 22.83
C SER A 22 -13.61 20.94 21.48
N VAL A 23 -14.54 19.98 21.44
CA VAL A 23 -15.15 19.49 20.21
C VAL A 23 -15.85 20.66 19.54
N THR A 24 -15.20 21.26 18.54
CA THR A 24 -15.87 22.06 17.53
C THR A 24 -16.20 21.12 16.38
N GLN A 25 -17.42 20.60 16.37
CA GLN A 25 -18.02 20.09 15.15
C GLN A 25 -18.09 21.25 14.16
N ASN A 26 -17.23 21.26 13.15
CA ASN A 26 -17.54 21.96 11.91
C ASN A 26 -16.68 21.51 10.74
N ASN A 27 -17.39 21.43 9.61
CA ASN A 27 -16.98 21.03 8.27
C ASN A 27 -16.72 19.53 8.07
N THR A 28 -17.71 18.90 7.44
CA THR A 28 -17.52 17.92 6.37
C THR A 28 -16.45 18.43 5.40
N HIS A 29 -15.17 18.25 5.76
CA HIS A 29 -14.09 18.34 4.81
C HIS A 29 -14.32 17.17 3.88
N PHE A 30 -14.67 17.47 2.63
CA PHE A 30 -14.50 16.56 1.51
C PHE A 30 -13.05 16.07 1.59
N GLN A 31 -12.80 14.96 2.26
CA GLN A 31 -11.53 14.26 2.13
C GLN A 31 -11.63 13.60 0.77
N SER A 32 -11.26 14.36 -0.27
CA SER A 32 -10.71 13.75 -1.46
C SER A 32 -9.56 12.90 -0.95
N GLU A 33 -9.77 11.59 -0.84
CA GLU A 33 -8.72 10.62 -0.65
C GLU A 33 -7.54 11.09 -1.53
N PRO A 34 -6.36 11.36 -0.96
CA PRO A 34 -5.23 11.79 -1.76
C PRO A 34 -5.06 10.75 -2.86
N HIS A 35 -5.07 11.19 -4.12
CA HIS A 35 -4.96 10.30 -5.28
C HIS A 35 -3.66 9.50 -5.14
N SER A 36 -3.75 8.35 -4.49
CA SER A 36 -2.57 7.61 -4.06
C SER A 36 -1.99 6.99 -5.33
N VAL A 37 -0.76 7.37 -5.68
CA VAL A 37 -0.05 6.80 -6.82
C VAL A 37 0.14 5.30 -6.56
N ARG A 38 -0.54 4.48 -7.36
CA ARG A 38 -0.48 3.02 -7.31
C ARG A 38 -0.53 2.48 -8.74
N LEU A 39 -0.22 1.20 -8.92
CA LEU A 39 -0.41 0.52 -10.19
C LEU A 39 -1.92 0.40 -10.50
N ASP A 40 -2.28 0.70 -11.73
CA ASP A 40 -3.65 0.78 -12.21
C ASP A 40 -4.13 -0.58 -12.74
N THR A 41 -5.29 -1.01 -12.26
CA THR A 41 -5.94 -2.25 -12.72
C THR A 41 -6.62 -2.10 -14.08
N VAL A 42 -6.89 -0.86 -14.52
CA VAL A 42 -7.50 -0.59 -15.83
C VAL A 42 -6.46 -0.68 -16.95
N PHE A 43 -5.21 -0.30 -16.66
CA PHE A 43 -4.11 -0.26 -17.61
C PHE A 43 -2.99 -1.22 -17.20
N MET A 44 -3.33 -2.52 -17.14
CA MET A 44 -2.40 -3.62 -16.91
C MET A 44 -2.54 -4.68 -18.01
N GLY A 45 -1.47 -5.45 -18.27
CA GLY A 45 -1.53 -6.60 -19.18
C GLY A 45 -2.40 -7.74 -18.64
N ASP A 46 -2.92 -8.58 -19.54
CA ASP A 46 -3.84 -9.67 -19.18
C ASP A 46 -3.22 -10.68 -18.19
N ASP A 47 -1.94 -10.99 -18.36
CA ASP A 47 -1.19 -11.93 -17.49
C ASP A 47 -0.49 -11.23 -16.31
N VAL A 48 -0.90 -10.01 -15.98
CA VAL A 48 -0.35 -9.22 -14.87
C VAL A 48 -1.22 -9.38 -13.62
N VAL A 49 -0.56 -9.57 -12.48
CA VAL A 49 -1.23 -9.65 -11.18
C VAL A 49 -0.69 -8.55 -10.27
N LEU A 50 -1.62 -7.75 -9.73
CA LEU A 50 -1.32 -6.69 -8.76
C LEU A 50 -1.59 -7.17 -7.33
N LEU A 51 -0.61 -6.97 -6.46
CA LEU A 51 -0.64 -7.34 -5.04
C LEU A 51 -0.46 -6.09 -4.17
N LYS A 52 -0.71 -6.24 -2.87
CA LYS A 52 -0.50 -5.18 -1.86
C LYS A 52 -1.14 -3.85 -2.28
N ASN A 53 -2.41 -3.89 -2.69
CA ASN A 53 -3.18 -2.71 -3.11
C ASN A 53 -2.49 -1.90 -4.23
N GLY A 54 -1.96 -2.59 -5.25
CA GLY A 54 -1.32 -1.96 -6.41
C GLY A 54 0.12 -1.47 -6.15
N GLN A 55 0.80 -1.96 -5.13
CA GLN A 55 2.21 -1.62 -4.85
C GLN A 55 3.20 -2.70 -5.33
N ARG A 56 2.72 -3.90 -5.67
CA ARG A 56 3.54 -5.00 -6.15
C ARG A 56 2.95 -5.57 -7.42
N ILE A 57 3.79 -5.82 -8.41
CA ILE A 57 3.45 -6.46 -9.67
C ILE A 57 4.15 -7.81 -9.78
N CYS A 58 3.47 -8.81 -10.30
CA CYS A 58 4.05 -10.08 -10.75
C CYS A 58 3.27 -10.61 -11.97
N GLY A 59 3.73 -11.72 -12.54
CA GLY A 59 3.18 -12.26 -13.80
C GLY A 59 4.00 -11.84 -15.00
N SER A 60 3.40 -11.82 -16.18
CA SER A 60 4.04 -11.46 -17.45
C SER A 60 3.35 -10.24 -18.05
N GLY A 61 4.09 -9.15 -18.22
CA GLY A 61 3.56 -7.89 -18.77
C GLY A 61 3.94 -6.67 -17.94
N ALA A 62 3.13 -5.62 -18.04
CA ALA A 62 3.35 -4.34 -17.36
C ALA A 62 2.01 -3.71 -16.90
N ALA A 63 2.10 -2.72 -16.01
CA ALA A 63 0.98 -1.88 -15.60
C ALA A 63 1.41 -0.41 -15.51
N LEU A 64 0.49 0.51 -15.78
CA LEU A 64 0.69 1.95 -15.58
C LEU A 64 0.36 2.36 -14.15
N CYS A 65 0.80 3.54 -13.74
CA CYS A 65 0.35 4.15 -12.49
C CYS A 65 -0.95 4.94 -12.71
N THR A 66 -1.75 5.07 -11.66
CA THR A 66 -3.03 5.81 -11.65
C THR A 66 -2.90 7.31 -11.91
N VAL A 67 -1.69 7.87 -11.84
CA VAL A 67 -1.44 9.31 -12.00
C VAL A 67 -0.33 9.55 -13.02
N PRO A 68 -0.55 10.41 -14.02
CA PRO A 68 0.47 10.77 -15.01
C PRO A 68 1.53 11.71 -14.43
N ILE A 69 2.73 11.71 -15.02
CA ILE A 69 3.78 12.67 -14.71
C ILE A 69 3.50 13.97 -15.49
N VAL A 70 2.89 14.95 -14.83
CA VAL A 70 2.60 16.30 -15.38
C VAL A 70 3.58 17.37 -14.91
N GLN A 71 4.69 16.96 -14.30
CA GLN A 71 5.68 17.82 -13.65
C GLN A 71 7.07 17.64 -14.27
N ASN A 72 7.91 18.67 -14.15
CA ASN A 72 9.26 18.68 -14.74
C ASN A 72 10.22 17.64 -14.13
N LYS A 73 9.99 17.23 -12.88
CA LYS A 73 10.80 16.23 -12.17
C LYS A 73 9.87 15.30 -11.39
N ALA A 74 10.08 14.00 -11.53
CA ALA A 74 9.35 12.97 -10.79
C ALA A 74 10.33 11.91 -10.28
N TYR A 75 10.06 11.39 -9.09
CA TYR A 75 10.89 10.39 -8.42
C TYR A 75 10.02 9.19 -8.06
N PHE A 76 10.51 7.99 -8.33
CA PHE A 76 9.88 6.74 -7.96
C PHE A 76 10.95 5.70 -7.62
N GLN A 77 10.56 4.67 -6.87
CA GLN A 77 11.44 3.61 -6.46
C GLN A 77 10.82 2.25 -6.78
N VAL A 78 11.65 1.33 -7.26
CA VAL A 78 11.28 -0.06 -7.47
C VAL A 78 12.22 -0.94 -6.64
N SER A 79 11.67 -1.89 -5.92
CA SER A 79 12.43 -2.86 -5.13
C SER A 79 12.07 -4.28 -5.54
N ILE A 80 13.09 -5.07 -5.86
CA ILE A 80 12.92 -6.47 -6.29
C ILE A 80 12.69 -7.34 -5.05
N GLN A 81 11.56 -8.04 -5.01
CA GLN A 81 11.11 -8.80 -3.83
C GLN A 81 11.42 -10.30 -3.93
N GLN A 82 11.59 -10.84 -5.14
CA GLN A 82 11.95 -12.23 -5.39
C GLN A 82 13.30 -12.28 -6.11
N THR A 83 14.18 -13.16 -5.65
CA THR A 83 15.55 -13.31 -6.17
C THR A 83 15.60 -13.94 -7.57
N VAL A 84 14.52 -14.58 -8.03
CA VAL A 84 14.41 -15.14 -9.38
C VAL A 84 13.31 -14.42 -10.14
N CYS A 85 13.69 -13.35 -10.83
CA CYS A 85 12.92 -12.82 -11.96
C CYS A 85 13.47 -13.49 -13.22
N ARG A 86 12.76 -14.50 -13.76
CA ARG A 86 13.05 -15.00 -15.11
C ARG A 86 12.54 -13.95 -16.09
N ILE A 87 13.36 -12.95 -16.41
CA ILE A 87 13.19 -12.18 -17.64
C ILE A 87 13.54 -13.17 -18.74
N ASN A 88 12.53 -13.79 -19.37
CA ASN A 88 12.75 -14.69 -20.50
C ASN A 88 13.28 -13.85 -21.68
N GLY A 89 14.60 -13.64 -21.70
CA GLY A 89 15.33 -13.31 -22.90
C GLY A 89 15.35 -14.54 -23.79
N TYR A 90 14.86 -14.39 -25.01
CA TYR A 90 15.01 -15.37 -26.08
C TYR A 90 16.47 -15.85 -26.18
N ASN A 91 16.67 -17.15 -26.41
CA ASN A 91 17.90 -17.66 -27.04
C ASN A 91 17.80 -17.44 -28.55
#